data_AF-A0A927ZE14-F1
#
_entry.id   AF-A0A927ZE14-F1
#
_cell.length_a   1.000
_cell.length_b   1.000
_cell.length_c   1.000
_cell.angle_alpha   90.00
_cell.angle_beta   90.00
_cell.angle_gamma   90.00
#
_symmetry.space_group_name_H-M   'P 1'
#
loop_
_entity.id
_entity.type
_entity.pdbx_description
1 polymer ?
#
loop_
_entity_poly.entity_id
_entity_poly.type
_entity_poly.pdbx_seq_one_letter_code
_entity_poly.pdbx_strand_id
1 'polypeptide(L)'
;MNNTKYFKNLLANTIVSIKNANKYISSAPSGSLLTVMRDGKLTYFQSNPINGSRSRKSINNNPALISSLAHKAYYEAESAINEHNRKLLQKLSEEYIEPTFDNVIARLPSKYKRVPLEIFSTTDNIGFFCDMHGTNSTPYNTSNAQQNDTGKILGSSSPQLIKPMFITSEGFEPNKQPSPALLTYLRGNAHVVTTKQIIDTHRYSLDTIKWAEAPYLQSLYKKNLARIHNSSYNLSVRSKSELMLVEKYYHFKIPFHYDEIIIINNEILIPDFILPGKKYPFYFWEHCGMPSNPEYMKHHKNKLALYESVGIAPWTNLIVTYDDEYGNFDMQIIESEIRSKLL
;
A
#
# COMPACT_ATOMS: atom_id res chain seq x y z
N MET A 1 -8.42 12.53 -1.26
CA MET A 1 -7.54 12.99 -2.36
C MET A 1 -8.33 13.08 -3.67
N ASN A 2 -8.18 14.15 -4.45
CA ASN A 2 -8.77 14.29 -5.79
C ASN A 2 -8.02 13.36 -6.77
N ASN A 3 -8.71 12.41 -7.42
CA ASN A 3 -8.10 11.42 -8.33
C ASN A 3 -7.24 12.07 -9.44
N THR A 4 -7.65 13.25 -9.93
CA THR A 4 -6.86 14.02 -10.90
C THR A 4 -5.52 14.47 -10.33
N LYS A 5 -5.47 14.84 -9.04
CA LYS A 5 -4.20 15.19 -8.35
C LYS A 5 -3.31 13.96 -8.19
N TYR A 6 -3.89 12.80 -7.91
CA TYR A 6 -3.16 11.53 -7.82
C TYR A 6 -2.48 11.18 -9.16
N PHE A 7 -3.23 11.20 -10.28
CA PHE A 7 -2.65 10.92 -11.59
C PHE A 7 -1.53 11.90 -11.98
N LYS A 8 -1.65 13.18 -11.63
CA LYS A 8 -0.60 14.19 -11.86
C LYS A 8 0.67 13.90 -11.06
N ASN A 9 0.54 13.50 -9.81
CA ASN A 9 1.69 13.12 -8.99
C ASN A 9 2.37 11.86 -9.53
N LEU A 10 1.58 10.84 -9.90
CA LEU A 10 2.11 9.61 -10.47
C LEU A 10 2.83 9.88 -11.80
N LEU A 11 2.26 10.72 -12.67
CA LEU A 11 2.89 11.20 -13.91
C LEU A 11 4.24 11.89 -13.64
N ALA A 12 4.29 12.79 -12.65
CA ALA A 12 5.53 13.49 -12.29
C ALA A 12 6.63 12.52 -11.84
N ASN A 13 6.28 11.52 -11.02
CA ASN A 13 7.22 10.49 -10.59
C ASN A 13 7.71 9.64 -11.76
N THR A 14 6.81 9.21 -12.66
CA THR A 14 7.19 8.47 -13.87
C THR A 14 8.17 9.26 -14.75
N ILE A 15 7.97 10.57 -14.91
CA ILE A 15 8.89 11.45 -15.67
C ILE A 15 10.28 11.49 -15.02
N VAL A 16 10.36 11.55 -13.68
CA VAL A 16 11.64 11.52 -12.96
C VAL A 16 12.34 10.18 -13.14
N SER A 17 11.62 9.06 -13.06
CA SER A 17 12.18 7.72 -13.28
C SER A 17 12.74 7.56 -14.69
N ILE A 18 12.02 8.02 -15.72
CA ILE A 18 12.51 8.04 -17.11
C ILE A 18 13.80 8.85 -17.22
N LYS A 19 13.83 10.04 -16.61
CA LYS A 19 15.01 10.91 -16.63
C LYS A 19 16.23 10.23 -16.00
N ASN A 20 16.05 9.56 -14.87
CA ASN A 20 17.11 8.85 -14.17
C ASN A 20 17.61 7.64 -14.97
N ALA A 21 16.69 6.83 -15.53
CA ALA A 21 17.03 5.71 -16.40
C ALA A 21 17.84 6.18 -17.62
N ASN A 22 17.38 7.22 -18.32
CA ASN A 22 18.07 7.77 -19.48
C ASN A 22 19.44 8.37 -19.13
N LYS A 23 19.59 8.96 -17.94
CA LYS A 23 20.90 9.40 -17.43
C LYS A 23 21.86 8.22 -17.28
N TYR A 24 21.41 7.10 -16.73
CA TYR A 24 22.25 5.90 -16.65
C TYR A 24 22.60 5.36 -18.04
N ILE A 25 21.60 5.16 -18.91
CA ILE A 25 21.77 4.62 -20.27
C ILE A 25 22.81 5.42 -21.07
N SER A 26 22.74 6.75 -21.01
CA SER A 26 23.68 7.63 -21.72
C SER A 26 25.12 7.57 -21.20
N SER A 27 25.31 7.25 -19.91
CA SER A 27 26.63 7.05 -19.30
C SER A 27 27.17 5.62 -19.39
N ALA A 28 26.34 4.66 -19.80
CA ALA A 28 26.67 3.25 -19.80
C ALA A 28 27.56 2.86 -21.00
N PRO A 29 28.36 1.77 -20.90
CA PRO A 29 29.17 1.29 -22.00
C PRO A 29 28.37 0.99 -23.27
N SER A 30 29.00 1.19 -24.42
CA SER A 30 28.39 0.89 -25.73
C SER A 30 28.12 -0.60 -25.92
N GLY A 31 27.17 -0.93 -26.79
CA GLY A 31 26.77 -2.31 -27.06
C GLY A 31 25.76 -2.88 -26.07
N SER A 32 25.57 -4.20 -26.15
CA SER A 32 24.60 -4.97 -25.37
C SER A 32 25.24 -6.25 -24.81
N LEU A 33 24.69 -6.77 -23.71
CA LEU A 33 25.10 -8.04 -23.15
C LEU A 33 24.45 -9.21 -23.91
N LEU A 34 25.25 -10.21 -24.28
CA LEU A 34 24.79 -11.50 -24.77
C LEU A 34 25.27 -12.60 -23.83
N THR A 35 24.38 -13.54 -23.54
CA THR A 35 24.66 -14.73 -22.74
C THR A 35 24.54 -15.98 -23.61
N VAL A 36 25.47 -16.91 -23.45
CA VAL A 36 25.46 -18.21 -24.13
C VAL A 36 25.80 -19.29 -23.10
N MET A 37 24.99 -20.35 -23.04
CA MET A 37 25.23 -21.49 -22.17
C MET A 37 26.14 -22.49 -22.91
N ARG A 38 27.27 -22.88 -22.31
CA ARG A 38 28.24 -23.85 -22.85
C ARG A 38 28.70 -24.77 -21.72
N ASP A 39 28.59 -26.07 -21.92
CA ASP A 39 29.02 -27.09 -20.95
C ASP A 39 28.52 -26.83 -19.51
N GLY A 40 27.27 -26.38 -19.37
CA GLY A 40 26.66 -26.07 -18.07
C GLY A 40 27.09 -24.73 -17.46
N LYS A 41 27.90 -23.91 -18.16
CA LYS A 41 28.40 -22.61 -17.68
C LYS A 41 27.94 -21.47 -18.58
N LEU A 42 27.63 -20.33 -17.96
CA LEU A 42 27.29 -19.10 -18.68
C LEU A 42 28.56 -18.42 -19.20
N THR A 43 28.54 -18.10 -20.49
CA THR A 43 29.55 -17.32 -21.18
C THR A 43 28.95 -15.98 -21.60
N TYR A 44 29.65 -14.89 -21.32
CA TYR A 44 29.22 -13.51 -21.55
C TYR A 44 29.99 -12.86 -22.70
N PHE A 45 29.25 -12.18 -23.57
CA PHE A 45 29.80 -11.42 -24.70
C PHE A 45 29.22 -10.00 -24.72
N GLN A 46 30.07 -9.03 -25.05
CA GLN A 46 29.62 -7.70 -25.47
C GLN A 46 29.35 -7.75 -26.97
N SER A 47 28.16 -7.33 -27.38
CA SER A 47 27.75 -7.20 -28.77
C SER A 47 27.70 -5.74 -29.17
N ASN A 48 28.52 -5.35 -30.14
CA ASN A 48 28.48 -4.01 -30.73
C ASN A 48 27.99 -4.09 -32.18
N PRO A 49 27.02 -3.26 -32.59
CA PRO A 49 26.68 -3.12 -34.00
C PRO A 49 27.82 -2.39 -34.73
N ILE A 50 28.39 -3.03 -35.76
CA ILE A 50 29.42 -2.44 -36.64
C ILE A 50 28.97 -2.70 -38.08
N ASN A 51 28.64 -1.64 -38.83
CA ASN A 51 28.27 -1.70 -40.27
C ASN A 51 27.25 -2.81 -40.61
N GLY A 52 26.16 -2.93 -39.82
CA GLY A 52 25.12 -3.95 -40.02
C GLY A 52 25.50 -5.37 -39.58
N SER A 53 26.76 -5.62 -39.21
CA SER A 53 27.23 -6.86 -38.60
C SER A 53 27.37 -6.73 -37.08
N ARG A 54 27.22 -7.83 -36.34
CA ARG A 54 27.40 -7.85 -34.88
C ARG A 54 28.79 -8.36 -34.53
N SER A 55 29.67 -7.48 -34.06
CA SER A 55 30.94 -7.90 -33.47
C SER A 55 30.69 -8.36 -32.04
N ARG A 56 31.18 -9.56 -31.71
CA ARG A 56 31.06 -10.17 -30.38
C ARG A 56 32.43 -10.26 -29.74
N LYS A 57 32.60 -9.65 -28.58
CA LYS A 57 33.81 -9.74 -27.76
C LYS A 57 33.51 -10.49 -26.47
N SER A 58 34.29 -11.52 -26.16
CA SER A 58 34.19 -12.24 -24.88
C SER A 58 34.55 -11.31 -23.72
N ILE A 59 33.73 -11.29 -22.67
CA ILE A 59 33.90 -10.41 -21.50
C ILE A 59 33.84 -11.17 -20.16
N ASN A 60 33.98 -12.50 -20.18
CA ASN A 60 33.86 -13.35 -18.97
C ASN A 60 34.73 -12.90 -17.80
N ASN A 61 35.92 -12.36 -18.09
CA ASN A 61 36.88 -11.94 -17.06
C ASN A 61 36.69 -10.47 -16.62
N ASN A 62 35.64 -9.78 -17.08
CA ASN A 62 35.36 -8.40 -16.73
C ASN A 62 33.96 -8.26 -16.08
N PRO A 63 33.81 -8.59 -14.79
CA PRO A 63 32.53 -8.57 -14.09
C PRO A 63 31.91 -7.18 -14.02
N ALA A 64 32.73 -6.12 -13.96
CA ALA A 64 32.25 -4.73 -13.96
C ALA A 64 31.55 -4.39 -15.28
N LEU A 65 32.14 -4.75 -16.43
CA LEU A 65 31.53 -4.53 -17.74
C LEU A 65 30.26 -5.37 -17.94
N ILE A 66 30.25 -6.62 -17.47
CA ILE A 66 29.03 -7.46 -17.48
C ILE A 66 27.90 -6.77 -16.70
N SER A 67 28.19 -6.30 -15.49
CA SER A 67 27.21 -5.60 -14.64
C SER A 67 26.71 -4.31 -15.29
N SER A 68 27.59 -3.47 -15.84
CA SER A 68 27.18 -2.23 -16.50
C SER A 68 26.28 -2.46 -17.71
N LEU A 69 26.58 -3.47 -18.54
CA LEU A 69 25.74 -3.82 -19.70
C LEU A 69 24.40 -4.44 -19.29
N ALA A 70 24.38 -5.24 -18.21
CA ALA A 70 23.13 -5.77 -17.65
C ALA A 70 22.24 -4.65 -17.09
N HIS A 71 22.79 -3.72 -16.31
CA HIS A 71 22.06 -2.56 -15.81
C HIS A 71 21.56 -1.67 -16.93
N LYS A 72 22.36 -1.46 -17.99
CA LYS A 72 21.91 -0.71 -19.17
C LYS A 72 20.64 -1.33 -19.78
N ALA A 73 20.64 -2.65 -19.99
CA ALA A 73 19.47 -3.35 -20.52
C ALA A 73 18.24 -3.25 -19.58
N TYR A 74 18.45 -3.32 -18.27
CA TYR A 74 17.41 -3.08 -17.27
C TYR A 74 16.79 -1.67 -17.42
N TYR A 75 17.63 -0.63 -17.44
CA TYR A 75 17.15 0.75 -17.55
C TYR A 75 16.50 1.05 -18.90
N GLU A 76 16.97 0.43 -19.99
CA GLU A 76 16.30 0.49 -21.29
C GLU A 76 14.88 -0.07 -21.22
N ALA A 77 14.69 -1.22 -20.55
CA ALA A 77 13.37 -1.81 -20.34
C ALA A 77 12.48 -0.97 -19.40
N GLU A 78 13.03 -0.48 -18.30
CA GLU A 78 12.33 0.39 -17.34
C GLU A 78 11.88 1.70 -18.01
N SER A 79 12.76 2.34 -18.78
CA SER A 79 12.45 3.56 -19.54
C SER A 79 11.33 3.30 -20.57
N ALA A 80 11.35 2.16 -21.26
CA ALA A 80 10.30 1.80 -22.21
C ALA A 80 8.92 1.60 -21.55
N ILE A 81 8.87 0.90 -20.41
CA ILE A 81 7.64 0.71 -19.63
C ILE A 81 7.12 2.06 -19.13
N ASN A 82 8.00 2.87 -18.55
CA ASN A 82 7.62 4.16 -18.01
C ASN A 82 7.18 5.14 -19.09
N GLU A 83 7.77 5.10 -20.29
CA GLU A 83 7.33 5.94 -21.41
C GLU A 83 5.93 5.55 -21.90
N HIS A 84 5.57 4.27 -21.85
CA HIS A 84 4.20 3.82 -22.08
C HIS A 84 3.25 4.35 -20.98
N ASN A 85 3.61 4.16 -19.71
CA ASN A 85 2.82 4.62 -18.56
C ASN A 85 2.62 6.13 -18.55
N ARG A 86 3.66 6.90 -18.90
CA ARG A 86 3.62 8.36 -19.01
C ARG A 86 2.49 8.81 -19.93
N LYS A 87 2.31 8.16 -21.09
CA LYS A 87 1.23 8.47 -22.04
C LYS A 87 -0.15 8.20 -21.46
N LEU A 88 -0.34 7.06 -20.78
CA LEU A 88 -1.59 6.70 -20.14
C LEU A 88 -1.94 7.67 -18.99
N LEU A 89 -0.97 7.97 -18.13
CA LEU A 89 -1.14 8.85 -16.98
C LEU A 89 -1.40 10.29 -17.42
N GLN A 90 -0.75 10.75 -18.48
CA GLN A 90 -1.04 12.04 -19.09
C GLN A 90 -2.50 12.12 -19.52
N LYS A 91 -2.97 11.13 -20.30
CA LYS A 91 -4.38 11.04 -20.72
C LYS A 91 -5.34 11.03 -19.53
N LEU A 92 -5.08 10.21 -18.51
CA LEU A 92 -5.92 10.15 -17.31
C LEU A 92 -5.92 11.47 -16.53
N SER A 93 -4.78 12.15 -16.44
CA SER A 93 -4.68 13.42 -15.73
C SER A 93 -5.45 14.57 -16.40
N GLU A 94 -5.71 14.45 -17.70
CA GLU A 94 -6.39 15.45 -18.52
C GLU A 94 -7.89 15.12 -18.71
N GLU A 95 -8.24 13.85 -18.94
CA GLU A 95 -9.59 13.45 -19.34
C GLU A 95 -10.44 12.83 -18.22
N TYR A 96 -9.83 12.39 -17.10
CA TYR A 96 -10.58 11.72 -16.04
C TYR A 96 -11.53 12.67 -15.32
N ILE A 97 -12.80 12.29 -15.28
CA ILE A 97 -13.86 13.01 -14.55
C ILE A 97 -14.36 12.11 -13.43
N GLU A 98 -14.19 12.55 -12.19
CA GLU A 98 -14.67 11.82 -11.01
C GLU A 98 -16.20 11.76 -11.01
N PRO A 99 -16.84 10.60 -10.74
CA PRO A 99 -18.29 10.46 -10.71
C PRO A 99 -18.90 11.02 -9.41
N THR A 100 -18.57 12.27 -9.09
CA THR A 100 -19.25 13.04 -8.05
C THR A 100 -20.71 13.25 -8.44
N PHE A 101 -21.59 13.45 -7.46
CA PHE A 101 -23.01 13.76 -7.70
C PHE A 101 -23.18 14.83 -8.80
N ASP A 102 -22.49 15.96 -8.69
CA ASP A 102 -22.59 17.06 -9.66
C ASP A 102 -22.18 16.64 -11.08
N ASN A 103 -21.03 15.98 -11.24
CA ASN A 103 -20.56 15.47 -12.54
C ASN A 103 -21.50 14.43 -13.15
N VAL A 104 -22.16 13.61 -12.33
CA VAL A 104 -23.15 12.62 -12.79
C VAL A 104 -24.43 13.33 -13.24
N ILE A 105 -24.98 14.23 -12.41
CA ILE A 105 -26.16 15.04 -12.73
C ILE A 105 -25.93 15.86 -14.02
N ALA A 106 -24.74 16.45 -14.19
CA ALA A 106 -24.38 17.22 -15.38
C ALA A 106 -24.41 16.37 -16.66
N ARG A 107 -24.13 15.06 -16.55
CA ARG A 107 -24.17 14.11 -17.67
C ARG A 107 -25.54 13.49 -17.92
N LEU A 108 -26.53 13.70 -17.05
CA LEU A 108 -27.86 13.16 -17.26
C LEU A 108 -28.53 13.79 -18.50
N PRO A 109 -29.33 13.01 -19.25
CA PRO A 109 -30.14 13.54 -20.34
C PRO A 109 -31.01 14.71 -19.88
N SER A 110 -31.25 15.69 -20.76
CA SER A 110 -31.95 16.95 -20.43
C SER A 110 -33.31 16.77 -19.73
N LYS A 111 -34.02 15.67 -20.01
CA LYS A 111 -35.30 15.33 -19.37
C LYS A 111 -35.21 15.17 -17.84
N TYR A 112 -34.04 14.79 -17.31
CA TYR A 112 -33.81 14.62 -15.88
C TYR A 112 -33.36 15.92 -15.18
N LYS A 113 -32.99 16.97 -15.93
CA LYS A 113 -32.52 18.24 -15.34
C LYS A 113 -33.62 19.05 -14.64
N ARG A 114 -34.89 18.72 -14.89
CA ARG A 114 -36.06 19.33 -14.22
C ARG A 114 -36.49 18.57 -12.97
N VAL A 115 -35.90 17.41 -12.71
CA VAL A 115 -36.21 16.61 -11.53
C VAL A 115 -35.49 17.25 -10.33
N PRO A 116 -36.20 17.54 -9.22
CA PRO A 116 -35.59 18.05 -8.00
C PRO A 116 -34.38 17.21 -7.57
N LEU A 117 -33.27 17.86 -7.22
CA LEU A 117 -32.00 17.18 -6.92
C LEU A 117 -32.12 16.26 -5.70
N GLU A 118 -33.04 16.57 -4.78
CA GLU A 118 -33.31 15.79 -3.58
C GLU A 118 -33.70 14.34 -3.94
N ILE A 119 -34.43 14.13 -5.04
CA ILE A 119 -34.88 12.82 -5.52
C ILE A 119 -33.71 11.91 -5.89
N PHE A 120 -32.60 12.47 -6.39
CA PHE A 120 -31.39 11.70 -6.68
C PHE A 120 -30.51 11.46 -5.45
N SER A 121 -30.81 12.14 -4.33
CA SER A 121 -30.02 12.08 -3.08
C SER A 121 -30.70 11.26 -1.97
N THR A 122 -32.01 10.99 -2.07
CA THR A 122 -32.76 10.20 -1.10
C THR A 122 -32.49 8.70 -1.27
N THR A 123 -31.86 8.08 -0.27
CA THR A 123 -31.78 6.61 -0.12
C THR A 123 -32.99 6.01 0.62
N ASP A 124 -34.04 6.80 0.86
CA ASP A 124 -35.22 6.33 1.56
C ASP A 124 -36.02 5.36 0.67
N ASN A 125 -35.92 4.06 1.00
CA ASN A 125 -36.79 2.98 0.58
C ASN A 125 -36.94 2.75 -0.94
N ILE A 126 -35.87 2.30 -1.59
CA ILE A 126 -36.01 1.40 -2.75
C ILE A 126 -35.49 0.03 -2.33
N GLY A 127 -36.33 -0.71 -1.61
CA GLY A 127 -36.14 -2.14 -1.40
C GLY A 127 -36.18 -2.84 -2.75
N PHE A 128 -35.01 -3.17 -3.28
CA PHE A 128 -34.90 -4.14 -4.37
C PHE A 128 -35.22 -5.53 -3.81
N PHE A 129 -36.50 -5.89 -3.83
CA PHE A 129 -36.93 -7.28 -3.87
C PHE A 129 -36.64 -7.81 -5.27
N CYS A 130 -35.59 -8.61 -5.41
CA CYS A 130 -35.51 -9.58 -6.50
C CYS A 130 -35.66 -10.96 -5.85
N ASP A 131 -36.90 -11.39 -5.62
CA ASP A 131 -37.20 -12.80 -5.43
C ASP A 131 -37.04 -13.49 -6.79
N MET A 132 -35.94 -14.24 -6.94
CA MET A 132 -35.92 -15.37 -7.85
C MET A 132 -36.92 -16.39 -7.29
N HIS A 133 -37.89 -16.78 -8.12
CA HIS A 133 -39.08 -17.59 -7.83
C HIS A 133 -40.33 -16.77 -7.48
N GLY A 134 -41.09 -16.44 -8.53
CA GLY A 134 -42.38 -15.81 -8.38
C GLY A 134 -43.39 -16.70 -7.65
N THR A 135 -43.91 -16.21 -6.53
CA THR A 135 -45.30 -16.36 -6.13
C THR A 135 -45.73 -15.14 -5.32
N ASN A 136 -46.97 -14.72 -5.53
CA ASN A 136 -47.58 -13.50 -5.00
C ASN A 136 -47.54 -13.39 -3.46
N SER A 137 -47.18 -12.22 -2.94
CA SER A 137 -47.77 -11.72 -1.69
C SER A 137 -47.82 -10.19 -1.65
N THR A 138 -48.95 -9.69 -1.19
CA THR A 138 -49.40 -8.29 -1.09
C THR A 138 -48.62 -7.43 -0.08
N PRO A 139 -48.59 -6.10 -0.21
CA PRO A 139 -47.82 -5.23 0.69
C PRO A 139 -48.49 -5.10 2.07
N TYR A 140 -47.69 -5.30 3.12
CA TYR A 140 -48.05 -4.91 4.48
C TYR A 140 -47.99 -3.39 4.62
N ASN A 141 -49.13 -2.81 4.96
CA ASN A 141 -49.30 -1.42 5.32
C ASN A 141 -49.07 -1.28 6.83
N THR A 142 -48.19 -0.40 7.28
CA THR A 142 -48.17 0.07 8.67
C THR A 142 -48.06 1.59 8.70
N SER A 143 -49.21 2.24 8.59
CA SER A 143 -49.47 3.54 9.19
C SER A 143 -49.68 3.35 10.70
N ASN A 144 -48.81 3.95 11.53
CA ASN A 144 -49.13 4.69 12.77
C ASN A 144 -47.91 4.77 13.72
N ALA A 145 -47.34 5.97 13.86
CA ALA A 145 -46.79 6.46 15.12
C ALA A 145 -46.60 8.00 15.05
N GLN A 146 -47.64 8.70 15.47
CA GLN A 146 -47.67 9.96 16.23
C GLN A 146 -46.59 11.03 15.98
N GLN A 147 -47.05 12.18 15.49
CA GLN A 147 -46.46 13.50 15.78
C GLN A 147 -46.38 13.71 17.28
N ASN A 148 -45.21 14.15 17.76
CA ASN A 148 -45.08 15.00 18.93
C ASN A 148 -44.15 16.16 18.59
N ASP A 149 -44.68 17.38 18.72
CA ASP A 149 -43.99 18.64 18.65
C ASP A 149 -42.93 18.76 19.76
N THR A 150 -41.67 18.94 19.38
CA THR A 150 -40.71 19.85 20.02
C THR A 150 -39.47 19.90 19.12
N GLY A 151 -39.32 21.02 18.41
CA GLY A 151 -38.21 21.25 17.50
C GLY A 151 -36.86 21.24 18.20
N LYS A 152 -36.07 20.20 17.95
CA LYS A 152 -34.60 20.19 17.74
C LYS A 152 -34.13 18.73 17.64
N ILE A 153 -34.04 18.21 16.43
CA ILE A 153 -33.19 17.05 16.18
C ILE A 153 -31.79 17.60 15.94
N LEU A 154 -30.90 17.38 16.92
CA LEU A 154 -29.46 17.50 16.75
C LEU A 154 -29.09 16.75 15.48
N GLY A 155 -28.51 17.46 14.51
CA GLY A 155 -28.05 16.88 13.25
C GLY A 155 -27.10 15.74 13.52
N SER A 156 -27.63 14.52 13.41
CA SER A 156 -26.84 13.31 13.26
C SER A 156 -26.22 13.40 11.87
N SER A 157 -24.99 13.90 11.84
CA SER A 157 -24.10 13.79 10.70
C SER A 157 -23.90 12.30 10.41
N SER A 158 -24.70 11.77 9.47
CA SER A 158 -24.43 10.47 8.88
C SER A 158 -22.99 10.47 8.34
N PRO A 159 -22.21 9.45 8.67
CA PRO A 159 -20.76 9.52 8.54
C PRO A 159 -20.40 9.56 7.07
N GLN A 160 -19.64 10.57 6.66
CA GLN A 160 -18.91 10.51 5.40
C GLN A 160 -18.14 9.19 5.39
N LEU A 161 -18.49 8.31 4.45
CA LEU A 161 -17.74 7.12 4.11
C LEU A 161 -16.31 7.56 3.80
N ILE A 162 -15.42 7.40 4.78
CA ILE A 162 -13.98 7.52 4.58
C ILE A 162 -13.62 6.38 3.63
N LYS A 163 -13.53 6.70 2.33
CA LYS A 163 -13.02 5.79 1.30
C LYS A 163 -11.69 5.20 1.81
N PRO A 164 -11.52 3.87 1.86
CA PRO A 164 -10.19 3.27 1.95
C PRO A 164 -9.40 3.76 0.73
N MET A 165 -8.39 4.58 0.99
CA MET A 165 -7.54 5.12 -0.06
C MET A 165 -6.41 4.12 -0.29
N PHE A 166 -6.61 3.23 -1.26
CA PHE A 166 -5.56 2.37 -1.79
C PHE A 166 -4.38 3.23 -2.24
N ILE A 167 -3.18 3.00 -1.69
CA ILE A 167 -1.97 3.60 -2.21
C ILE A 167 -0.90 2.53 -2.43
N THR A 168 -0.37 2.64 -3.64
CA THR A 168 0.55 1.81 -4.38
C THR A 168 1.85 1.51 -3.64
N SER A 169 2.26 0.25 -3.66
CA SER A 169 3.61 -0.17 -3.29
C SER A 169 4.53 -0.24 -4.52
N GLU A 170 5.71 0.38 -4.43
CA GLU A 170 6.84 -0.01 -5.28
C GLU A 170 7.46 -1.25 -4.64
N GLY A 171 7.34 -2.38 -5.31
CA GLY A 171 7.71 -3.66 -4.74
C GLY A 171 9.21 -3.97 -4.84
N PHE A 172 9.80 -4.51 -3.75
CA PHE A 172 11.22 -4.83 -3.66
C PHE A 172 11.51 -6.29 -3.24
N GLU A 173 12.48 -6.96 -3.89
CA GLU A 173 12.95 -8.33 -3.54
C GLU A 173 14.29 -8.32 -2.76
N PRO A 174 14.33 -8.78 -1.49
CA PRO A 174 15.59 -8.93 -0.76
C PRO A 174 16.05 -10.40 -0.69
N ASN A 175 17.30 -10.67 -1.08
CA ASN A 175 18.06 -11.84 -0.61
C ASN A 175 19.59 -11.56 -0.63
N LYS A 176 20.22 -11.76 0.53
CA LYS A 176 21.57 -11.35 0.99
C LYS A 176 21.70 -9.88 1.37
N GLN A 177 22.63 -9.59 2.29
CA GLN A 177 22.86 -8.27 2.89
C GLN A 177 22.54 -7.16 1.90
N PRO A 178 21.65 -6.22 2.27
CA PRO A 178 21.16 -5.23 1.33
C PRO A 178 22.37 -4.52 0.74
N SER A 179 22.49 -4.58 -0.59
CA SER A 179 23.63 -3.97 -1.27
C SER A 179 23.74 -2.50 -0.84
N PRO A 180 24.94 -1.92 -0.77
CA PRO A 180 25.07 -0.50 -0.42
C PRO A 180 24.18 0.42 -1.28
N ALA A 181 23.91 0.02 -2.54
CA ALA A 181 22.97 0.67 -3.44
C ALA A 181 21.51 0.55 -2.99
N LEU A 182 21.07 -0.64 -2.56
CA LEU A 182 19.75 -0.84 -1.98
C LEU A 182 19.58 -0.06 -0.66
N LEU A 183 20.57 -0.12 0.23
CA LEU A 183 20.54 0.68 1.46
C LEU A 183 20.48 2.18 1.17
N THR A 184 21.17 2.65 0.14
CA THR A 184 21.12 4.06 -0.29
C THR A 184 19.75 4.43 -0.85
N TYR A 185 19.16 3.57 -1.68
CA TYR A 185 17.81 3.76 -2.21
C TYR A 185 16.75 3.72 -1.09
N LEU A 186 16.81 2.73 -0.19
CA LEU A 186 15.90 2.62 0.94
C LEU A 186 16.12 3.77 1.94
N ARG A 187 17.34 4.26 2.17
CA ARG A 187 17.56 5.46 3.01
C ARG A 187 16.94 6.73 2.44
N GLY A 188 16.77 6.80 1.11
CA GLY A 188 16.11 7.92 0.44
C GLY A 188 14.58 7.81 0.37
N ASN A 189 14.02 6.60 0.51
CA ASN A 189 12.61 6.31 0.18
C ASN A 189 11.83 5.49 1.23
N ALA A 190 12.51 4.83 2.18
CA ALA A 190 11.89 4.12 3.30
C ALA A 190 11.90 4.99 4.56
N HIS A 191 10.99 4.72 5.49
CA HIS A 191 11.01 5.32 6.82
C HIS A 191 12.26 4.84 7.58
N VAL A 192 13.30 5.68 7.62
CA VAL A 192 14.49 5.49 8.46
C VAL A 192 14.12 5.92 9.87
N VAL A 193 13.82 4.97 10.75
CA VAL A 193 13.45 5.28 12.13
C VAL A 193 14.72 5.57 12.93
N THR A 194 14.87 6.81 13.37
CA THR A 194 15.94 7.23 14.29
C THR A 194 15.37 7.54 15.67
N THR A 195 16.18 7.39 16.71
CA THR A 195 15.82 7.72 18.10
C THR A 195 15.32 9.16 18.27
N LYS A 196 15.69 10.07 17.35
CA LYS A 196 15.31 11.48 17.34
C LYS A 196 13.88 11.74 16.82
N GLN A 197 13.33 10.87 15.98
CA GLN A 197 11.96 11.03 15.43
C GLN A 197 10.85 10.61 16.41
N ILE A 198 11.20 9.99 17.53
CA ILE A 198 10.26 9.49 18.55
C ILE A 198 9.74 10.63 19.45
N ILE A 199 10.40 11.80 19.49
CA ILE A 199 10.23 12.78 20.57
C ILE A 199 9.37 14.02 20.21
N ASP A 200 9.20 14.37 18.93
CA ASP A 200 8.50 15.63 18.59
C ASP A 200 6.97 15.45 18.56
N THR A 201 6.34 15.89 19.64
CA THR A 201 4.91 15.76 19.92
C THR A 201 4.21 17.11 19.73
N HIS A 202 2.97 17.08 19.21
CA HIS A 202 1.92 18.13 19.16
C HIS A 202 1.62 18.75 17.78
N ARG A 203 0.85 18.04 16.93
CA ARG A 203 -0.22 18.59 16.04
C ARG A 203 -0.94 17.49 15.21
N TYR A 204 -1.58 16.51 15.88
CA TYR A 204 -2.21 15.40 15.16
C TYR A 204 -3.74 15.56 15.04
N SER A 205 -4.18 16.03 13.87
CA SER A 205 -5.48 15.65 13.30
C SER A 205 -5.51 15.80 11.77
N LEU A 206 -4.77 16.77 11.22
CA LEU A 206 -4.65 16.99 9.76
C LEU A 206 -3.49 16.22 9.11
N ASP A 207 -2.49 15.79 9.87
CA ASP A 207 -1.29 15.12 9.35
C ASP A 207 -1.43 13.59 9.30
N THR A 208 -2.27 12.99 10.14
CA THR A 208 -2.49 11.53 10.17
C THR A 208 -3.14 11.02 8.88
N ILE A 209 -4.13 11.75 8.35
CA ILE A 209 -4.78 11.40 7.08
C ILE A 209 -3.79 11.56 5.94
N LYS A 210 -3.02 12.65 5.91
CA LYS A 210 -1.97 12.85 4.89
C LYS A 210 -0.88 11.80 4.95
N TRP A 211 -0.50 11.37 6.15
CA TRP A 211 0.48 10.30 6.36
C TRP A 211 -0.06 8.97 5.84
N ALA A 212 -1.30 8.61 6.20
CA ALA A 212 -1.95 7.41 5.71
C ALA A 212 -2.15 7.40 4.19
N GLU A 213 -2.32 8.59 3.60
CA GLU A 213 -2.39 8.83 2.15
C GLU A 213 -0.99 8.99 1.51
N ALA A 214 0.11 8.86 2.26
CA ALA A 214 1.44 8.94 1.68
C ALA A 214 1.83 7.58 1.08
N PRO A 215 2.46 7.54 -0.11
CA PRO A 215 3.03 6.29 -0.61
C PRO A 215 4.16 5.83 0.31
N TYR A 216 4.18 4.54 0.62
CA TYR A 216 5.23 3.89 1.39
C TYR A 216 5.74 2.64 0.69
N LEU A 217 6.99 2.27 0.97
CA LEU A 217 7.58 1.06 0.43
C LEU A 217 7.01 -0.14 1.15
N GLN A 218 6.38 -1.04 0.40
CA GLN A 218 5.81 -2.26 0.95
C GLN A 218 6.65 -3.46 0.54
N SER A 219 6.79 -4.42 1.43
CA SER A 219 7.52 -5.66 1.13
C SER A 219 6.80 -6.54 0.10
N LEU A 220 7.52 -6.97 -0.94
CA LEU A 220 7.14 -8.14 -1.78
C LEU A 220 7.66 -9.47 -1.20
N TYR A 221 8.43 -9.43 -0.11
CA TYR A 221 9.03 -10.59 0.51
C TYR A 221 7.97 -11.41 1.26
N LYS A 222 7.43 -12.41 0.56
CA LYS A 222 6.82 -13.68 1.03
C LYS A 222 6.19 -14.38 -0.19
N LYS A 223 7.01 -14.72 -1.18
CA LYS A 223 6.59 -15.33 -2.46
C LYS A 223 5.78 -16.64 -2.30
N ASN A 224 5.85 -17.27 -1.12
CA ASN A 224 5.14 -18.52 -0.80
C ASN A 224 3.86 -18.33 0.04
N LEU A 225 3.55 -17.11 0.50
CA LEU A 225 2.29 -16.80 1.19
C LEU A 225 1.60 -15.68 0.42
N ALA A 226 0.86 -16.07 -0.62
CA ALA A 226 0.00 -15.14 -1.33
C ALA A 226 -0.94 -14.44 -0.32
N ARG A 227 -1.17 -13.14 -0.53
CA ARG A 227 -2.21 -12.40 0.21
C ARG A 227 -3.57 -12.92 -0.27
N ILE A 228 -4.09 -13.95 0.39
CA ILE A 228 -5.30 -14.68 -0.04
C ILE A 228 -6.55 -14.29 0.77
N HIS A 229 -6.37 -13.61 1.90
CA HIS A 229 -7.47 -13.21 2.77
C HIS A 229 -7.92 -11.81 2.40
N ASN A 230 -9.12 -11.69 1.82
CA ASN A 230 -9.67 -10.40 1.41
C ASN A 230 -10.53 -9.81 2.52
N SER A 231 -10.22 -8.58 2.90
CA SER A 231 -11.09 -7.77 3.77
C SER A 231 -12.32 -7.27 3.04
N SER A 232 -13.34 -6.87 3.81
CA SER A 232 -14.56 -6.21 3.34
C SER A 232 -14.28 -4.89 2.61
N TYR A 233 -13.04 -4.41 2.67
CA TYR A 233 -12.54 -3.18 2.05
C TYR A 233 -11.52 -3.44 0.93
N ASN A 234 -11.48 -4.65 0.36
CA ASN A 234 -10.61 -5.07 -0.75
C ASN A 234 -9.10 -4.95 -0.48
N LEU A 235 -8.66 -4.94 0.78
CA LEU A 235 -7.27 -5.19 1.13
C LEU A 235 -7.05 -6.70 1.31
N SER A 236 -6.10 -7.25 0.56
CA SER A 236 -5.67 -8.65 0.71
C SER A 236 -4.52 -8.76 1.72
N VAL A 237 -4.65 -9.67 2.69
CA VAL A 237 -3.67 -9.90 3.76
C VAL A 237 -3.22 -11.37 3.82
N ARG A 238 -2.18 -11.66 4.61
CA ARG A 238 -1.50 -12.97 4.61
C ARG A 238 -2.08 -13.97 5.59
N SER A 239 -2.86 -13.53 6.59
CA SER A 239 -3.46 -14.42 7.57
C SER A 239 -4.89 -14.03 7.97
N LYS A 240 -5.62 -14.96 8.57
CA LYS A 240 -6.96 -14.71 9.13
C LYS A 240 -6.92 -13.71 10.29
N SER A 241 -5.89 -13.75 11.12
CA SER A 241 -5.72 -12.83 12.25
C SER A 241 -5.43 -11.40 11.76
N GLU A 242 -4.58 -11.24 10.73
CA GLU A 242 -4.39 -9.95 10.05
C GLU A 242 -5.70 -9.42 9.45
N LEU A 243 -6.52 -10.29 8.85
CA LEU A 243 -7.82 -9.90 8.30
C LEU A 243 -8.72 -9.32 9.39
N MET A 244 -8.79 -9.97 10.55
CA MET A 244 -9.58 -9.48 11.68
C MET A 244 -9.05 -8.14 12.22
N LEU A 245 -7.73 -7.97 12.32
CA LEU A 245 -7.11 -6.70 12.72
C LEU A 245 -7.50 -5.57 11.76
N VAL A 246 -7.42 -5.84 10.46
CA VAL A 246 -7.84 -4.90 9.41
C VAL A 246 -9.31 -4.51 9.58
N GLU A 247 -10.22 -5.47 9.72
CA GLU A 247 -11.65 -5.18 9.95
C GLU A 247 -11.88 -4.30 11.19
N LYS A 248 -11.10 -4.52 12.27
CA LYS A 248 -11.19 -3.69 13.48
C LYS A 248 -10.66 -2.28 13.27
N TYR A 249 -9.50 -2.12 12.61
CA TYR A 249 -8.98 -0.78 12.30
C TYR A 249 -9.99 0.00 11.46
N TYR A 250 -10.63 -0.64 10.48
CA TYR A 250 -11.70 -0.02 9.71
C TYR A 250 -12.92 0.33 10.56
N HIS A 251 -13.40 -0.58 11.40
CA HIS A 251 -14.52 -0.32 12.30
C HIS A 251 -14.28 0.92 13.19
N PHE A 252 -13.06 1.06 13.72
CA PHE A 252 -12.66 2.20 14.54
C PHE A 252 -12.19 3.42 13.74
N LYS A 253 -12.19 3.34 12.40
CA LYS A 253 -11.73 4.42 11.49
C LYS A 253 -10.28 4.83 11.73
N ILE A 254 -9.43 3.86 12.07
CA ILE A 254 -8.01 4.07 12.32
C ILE A 254 -7.26 3.80 11.01
N PRO A 255 -6.54 4.79 10.46
CA PRO A 255 -5.72 4.55 9.28
C PRO A 255 -4.46 3.76 9.66
N PHE A 256 -3.90 3.02 8.71
CA PHE A 256 -2.72 2.19 8.94
C PHE A 256 -1.88 2.04 7.67
N HIS A 257 -0.59 1.80 7.84
CA HIS A 257 0.27 1.21 6.82
C HIS A 257 0.42 -0.28 7.10
N TYR A 258 0.34 -1.10 6.06
CA TYR A 258 0.41 -2.56 6.15
C TYR A 258 1.67 -3.03 5.41
N ASP A 259 2.49 -3.87 6.04
CA ASP A 259 3.75 -4.36 5.44
C ASP A 259 4.76 -3.27 5.03
N GLU A 260 4.79 -2.13 5.71
CA GLU A 260 5.74 -1.07 5.40
C GLU A 260 7.18 -1.50 5.71
N ILE A 261 8.11 -1.24 4.79
CA ILE A 261 9.54 -1.46 4.98
C ILE A 261 10.09 -0.34 5.86
N ILE A 262 10.70 -0.73 6.98
CA ILE A 262 11.49 0.17 7.82
C ILE A 262 12.94 -0.32 7.90
N ILE A 263 13.85 0.62 8.18
CA ILE A 263 15.27 0.30 8.40
C ILE A 263 15.65 0.62 9.83
N ILE A 264 16.15 -0.38 10.55
CA ILE A 264 16.70 -0.25 11.91
C ILE A 264 18.11 -0.83 11.91
N ASN A 265 19.12 -0.05 12.31
CA ASN A 265 20.52 -0.49 12.36
C ASN A 265 21.02 -1.17 11.07
N ASN A 266 20.61 -0.65 9.91
CA ASN A 266 20.86 -1.20 8.56
C ASN A 266 20.19 -2.55 8.26
N GLU A 267 19.33 -3.05 9.14
CA GLU A 267 18.48 -4.21 8.88
C GLU A 267 17.10 -3.77 8.39
N ILE A 268 16.54 -4.55 7.46
CA ILE A 268 15.19 -4.33 6.93
C ILE A 268 14.21 -5.07 7.84
N LEU A 269 13.27 -4.33 8.43
CA LEU A 269 12.15 -4.90 9.16
C LEU A 269 10.85 -4.53 8.44
N ILE A 270 9.84 -5.38 8.63
CA ILE A 270 8.52 -5.22 8.02
C ILE A 270 7.51 -5.46 9.13
N PRO A 271 7.02 -4.42 9.82
CA PRO A 271 5.94 -4.55 10.79
C PRO A 271 4.67 -5.06 10.11
N ASP A 272 3.81 -5.76 10.85
CA ASP A 272 2.51 -6.15 10.28
C ASP A 272 1.69 -4.89 10.02
N PHE A 273 1.63 -3.98 10.99
CA PHE A 273 1.00 -2.68 10.83
C PHE A 273 1.80 -1.54 11.48
N ILE A 274 1.72 -0.36 10.89
CA ILE A 274 2.08 0.91 11.52
C ILE A 274 0.81 1.74 11.61
N LEU A 275 0.53 2.27 12.81
CA LEU A 275 -0.71 2.96 13.13
C LEU A 275 -0.38 4.28 13.82
N PRO A 276 -1.14 5.35 13.58
CA PRO A 276 -1.06 6.53 14.42
C PRO A 276 -1.59 6.20 15.82
N GLY A 277 -1.08 6.88 16.85
CA GLY A 277 -1.65 6.71 18.17
C GLY A 277 -1.74 7.97 19.01
N LYS A 278 -2.29 7.77 20.21
CA LYS A 278 -2.65 8.83 21.14
C LYS A 278 -1.44 9.43 21.86
N LYS A 279 -0.53 8.57 22.33
CA LYS A 279 0.64 8.96 23.14
C LYS A 279 1.89 9.15 22.29
N TYR A 280 2.07 8.34 21.24
CA TYR A 280 3.20 8.41 20.33
C TYR A 280 2.70 8.65 18.90
N PRO A 281 3.48 9.36 18.06
CA PRO A 281 3.13 9.61 16.66
C PRO A 281 2.71 8.36 15.90
N PHE A 282 3.45 7.27 16.11
CA PHE A 282 3.21 5.97 15.48
C PHE A 282 3.44 4.84 16.47
N TYR A 283 2.54 3.87 16.44
CA TYR A 283 2.67 2.56 17.03
C TYR A 283 2.99 1.52 15.94
N PHE A 284 3.91 0.63 16.25
CA PHE A 284 4.18 -0.58 15.48
C PHE A 284 3.35 -1.70 16.07
N TRP A 285 2.62 -2.45 15.25
CA TRP A 285 1.85 -3.62 15.68
C TRP A 285 2.42 -4.87 15.03
N GLU A 286 2.82 -5.82 15.86
CA GLU A 286 3.29 -7.16 15.50
C GLU A 286 2.31 -8.21 16.02
N HIS A 287 1.87 -9.11 15.15
CA HIS A 287 1.00 -10.22 15.50
C HIS A 287 1.71 -11.57 15.26
N CYS A 288 1.92 -12.29 16.36
CA CYS A 288 2.58 -13.58 16.38
C CYS A 288 1.55 -14.72 16.28
N GLY A 289 1.26 -15.17 15.05
CA GLY A 289 0.29 -16.24 14.80
C GLY A 289 0.82 -17.67 14.94
N MET A 290 2.12 -17.85 15.22
CA MET A 290 2.76 -19.18 15.33
C MET A 290 3.67 -19.27 16.57
N PRO A 291 3.14 -19.04 17.78
CA PRO A 291 3.93 -19.04 19.02
C PRO A 291 4.58 -20.40 19.33
N SER A 292 3.95 -21.49 18.88
CA SER A 292 4.43 -22.86 19.11
C SER A 292 5.54 -23.28 18.13
N ASN A 293 5.84 -22.48 17.11
CA ASN A 293 6.92 -22.77 16.15
C ASN A 293 8.25 -22.16 16.64
N PRO A 294 9.25 -22.97 17.05
CA PRO A 294 10.48 -22.46 17.64
C PRO A 294 11.34 -21.62 16.69
N GLU A 295 11.38 -21.98 15.39
CA GLU A 295 12.14 -21.23 14.38
C GLU A 295 11.49 -19.87 14.12
N TYR A 296 10.16 -19.85 13.93
CA TYR A 296 9.39 -18.61 13.78
C TYR A 296 9.58 -17.70 15.01
N MET A 297 9.50 -18.26 16.21
CA MET A 297 9.70 -17.51 17.44
C MET A 297 11.11 -16.97 17.62
N LYS A 298 12.13 -17.67 17.11
CA LYS A 298 13.50 -17.15 17.09
C LYS A 298 13.59 -15.89 16.22
N HIS A 299 12.99 -15.91 15.03
CA HIS A 299 12.94 -14.74 14.15
C HIS A 299 12.14 -13.59 14.76
N HIS A 300 10.98 -13.88 15.36
CA HIS A 300 10.16 -12.90 16.06
C HIS A 300 10.92 -12.23 17.21
N LYS A 301 11.60 -13.01 18.06
CA LYS A 301 12.44 -12.47 19.15
C LYS A 301 13.58 -11.59 18.64
N ASN A 302 14.26 -11.99 17.57
CA ASN A 302 15.31 -11.16 16.97
C ASN A 302 14.75 -9.82 16.46
N LYS A 303 13.55 -9.84 15.84
CA LYS A 303 12.85 -8.63 15.41
C LYS A 303 12.53 -7.70 16.58
N LEU A 304 12.03 -8.25 17.69
CA LEU A 304 11.76 -7.50 18.92
C LEU A 304 13.02 -6.88 19.53
N ALA A 305 14.14 -7.61 19.53
CA ALA A 305 15.42 -7.08 20.03
C ALA A 305 15.94 -5.90 19.17
N LEU A 306 15.72 -5.95 17.85
CA LEU A 306 16.05 -4.83 16.95
C LEU A 306 15.19 -3.61 17.24
N TYR A 307 13.88 -3.78 17.44
CA TYR A 307 13.01 -2.69 17.88
C TYR A 307 13.49 -2.05 19.18
N GLU A 308 13.78 -2.89 20.18
CA GLU A 308 14.23 -2.44 21.49
C GLU A 308 15.54 -1.64 21.41
N SER A 309 16.45 -2.04 20.52
CA SER A 309 17.74 -1.36 20.33
C SER A 309 17.63 0.11 19.90
N VAL A 310 16.46 0.54 19.39
CA VAL A 310 16.17 1.93 19.00
C VAL A 310 15.03 2.57 19.82
N GLY A 311 14.62 1.92 20.92
CA GLY A 311 13.61 2.45 21.84
C GLY A 311 12.16 2.13 21.47
N ILE A 312 11.94 1.28 20.48
CA ILE A 312 10.61 0.74 20.15
C ILE A 312 10.38 -0.49 21.04
N ALA A 313 9.46 -0.39 21.99
CA ALA A 313 9.22 -1.42 22.99
C ALA A 313 7.75 -1.42 23.47
N PRO A 314 7.29 -2.49 24.14
CA PRO A 314 5.89 -2.60 24.56
C PRO A 314 5.41 -1.47 25.49
N TRP A 315 6.31 -0.90 26.29
CA TRP A 315 6.02 0.25 27.17
C TRP A 315 6.13 1.61 26.47
N THR A 316 6.65 1.63 25.23
CA THR A 316 6.66 2.79 24.35
C THR A 316 5.61 2.60 23.26
N ASN A 317 6.03 2.41 22.02
CA ASN A 317 5.21 2.46 20.83
C ASN A 317 5.17 1.13 20.05
N LEU A 318 5.29 0.00 20.76
CA LEU A 318 5.10 -1.33 20.19
C LEU A 318 3.86 -2.01 20.79
N ILE A 319 3.04 -2.62 19.95
CA ILE A 319 1.95 -3.51 20.31
C ILE A 319 2.32 -4.89 19.78
N VAL A 320 2.34 -5.88 20.66
CA VAL A 320 2.60 -7.27 20.28
C VAL A 320 1.45 -8.13 20.75
N THR A 321 0.84 -8.87 19.83
CA THR A 321 -0.26 -9.80 20.13
C THR A 321 0.12 -11.20 19.68
N TYR A 322 -0.47 -12.20 20.30
CA TYR A 322 -0.16 -13.60 20.08
C TYR A 322 -1.45 -14.37 19.84
N ASP A 323 -1.41 -15.32 18.90
CA ASP A 323 -2.33 -16.45 18.94
C ASP A 323 -1.96 -17.34 20.14
N ASP A 324 -2.91 -18.15 20.60
CA ASP A 324 -2.66 -19.24 21.53
C ASP A 324 -2.09 -20.48 20.81
N GLU A 325 -1.84 -21.56 21.54
CA GLU A 325 -1.32 -22.82 20.98
C GLU A 325 -2.28 -23.49 19.97
N TYR A 326 -3.54 -23.08 19.93
CA TYR A 326 -4.59 -23.57 19.02
C TYR A 326 -4.86 -22.62 17.85
N GLY A 327 -4.17 -21.48 17.77
CA GLY A 327 -4.38 -20.46 16.73
C GLY A 327 -5.57 -19.53 17.00
N ASN A 328 -6.06 -19.43 18.24
CA ASN A 328 -7.07 -18.44 18.62
C ASN A 328 -6.41 -17.19 19.21
N PHE A 329 -7.04 -16.03 19.06
CA PHE A 329 -6.65 -14.82 19.77
C PHE A 329 -7.88 -14.12 20.32
N ASP A 330 -7.72 -13.42 21.45
CA ASP A 330 -8.82 -12.75 22.12
C ASP A 330 -9.08 -11.36 21.51
N MET A 331 -10.24 -11.21 20.91
CA MET A 331 -10.67 -9.96 20.30
C MET A 331 -10.82 -8.82 21.32
N GLN A 332 -11.13 -9.13 22.58
CA GLN A 332 -11.24 -8.11 23.64
C GLN A 332 -9.89 -7.48 23.95
N ILE A 333 -8.81 -8.28 23.91
CA ILE A 333 -7.45 -7.78 24.08
C ILE A 333 -7.10 -6.82 22.96
N ILE A 334 -7.35 -7.21 21.70
CA ILE A 334 -7.11 -6.34 20.53
C ILE A 334 -7.90 -5.02 20.66
N GLU A 335 -9.18 -5.08 21.00
CA GLU A 335 -9.98 -3.86 21.17
C GLU A 335 -9.47 -2.98 22.32
N SER A 336 -9.02 -3.59 23.42
CA SER A 336 -8.40 -2.88 24.54
C SER A 336 -7.13 -2.14 24.10
N GLU A 337 -6.27 -2.80 23.32
CA GLU A 337 -5.06 -2.20 22.73
C GLU A 337 -5.42 -1.02 21.81
N ILE A 338 -6.40 -1.20 20.92
CA ILE A 338 -6.89 -0.14 20.04
C ILE A 338 -7.38 1.06 20.87
N ARG A 339 -8.26 0.83 21.84
CA ARG A 339 -8.89 1.90 22.62
C ARG A 339 -7.93 2.62 23.55
N SER A 340 -6.92 1.92 24.07
CA SER A 340 -5.98 2.50 25.03
C SER A 340 -4.82 3.23 24.37
N LYS A 341 -4.35 2.75 23.21
CA LYS A 341 -3.15 3.27 22.54
C LYS A 341 -3.45 4.11 21.31
N LEU A 342 -4.50 3.80 20.56
CA LEU A 342 -4.76 4.41 19.24
C LEU A 342 -5.87 5.47 19.27
N LEU A 343 -6.80 5.38 20.21
CA LEU A 343 -7.89 6.34 20.46
C LEU A 343 -7.62 7.18 21.71
#